data_AF-A0AAD8C035-F1
#
_entry.id   AF-A0AAD8C035-F1
#
_cell.length_a   1.000
_cell.length_b   1.000
_cell.length_c   1.000
_cell.angle_alpha   90.00
_cell.angle_beta   90.00
_cell.angle_gamma   90.00
#
_symmetry.space_group_name_H-M   'P 1'
#
loop_
_entity.id
_entity.type
_entity.pdbx_description
1 polymer ?
#
loop_
_entity_poly.entity_id
_entity_poly.type
_entity_poly.pdbx_seq_one_letter_code
_entity_poly.pdbx_strand_id
1 'polypeptide(L)'
;MRKQQVWLKKADCGFEYDPDIDYESDKTVDIGFMDVVCEYCQAKRWKCESPGLCCNGGKVLLTSSPELPDLLHGLVHGEHPQSEHFLNNIRKYNSAFQMTI
;
A
#
# COMPACT_ATOMS: atom_id res chain seq x y z
N MET A 1 36.56 -22.57 -5.55
CA MET A 1 35.70 -21.75 -4.68
C MET A 1 34.38 -21.46 -5.40
N ARG A 2 33.33 -22.26 -5.15
CA ARG A 2 31.99 -22.04 -5.73
C ARG A 2 31.29 -20.96 -4.90
N LYS A 3 31.06 -19.79 -5.48
CA LYS A 3 30.10 -18.82 -4.92
C LYS A 3 28.73 -19.48 -5.00
N GLN A 4 28.30 -20.08 -3.90
CA GLN A 4 26.99 -20.73 -3.79
C GLN A 4 25.93 -19.65 -4.05
N GLN A 5 25.13 -19.85 -5.09
CA GLN A 5 24.25 -18.80 -5.59
C GLN A 5 23.16 -18.49 -4.55
N VAL A 6 23.18 -17.25 -4.06
CA VAL A 6 22.32 -16.73 -2.98
C VAL A 6 20.82 -16.94 -3.27
N TRP A 7 20.44 -16.93 -4.56
CA TRP A 7 19.05 -17.08 -5.03
C TRP A 7 18.43 -18.46 -4.81
N LEU A 8 19.23 -19.52 -4.66
CA LEU A 8 18.70 -20.88 -4.43
C LEU A 8 18.05 -21.06 -3.05
N LYS A 9 18.41 -20.22 -2.07
CA LYS A 9 17.89 -20.32 -0.69
C LYS A 9 16.54 -19.62 -0.49
N LYS A 10 16.11 -18.78 -1.44
CA LYS A 10 14.87 -18.00 -1.36
C LYS A 10 13.94 -18.27 -2.54
N ALA A 11 14.18 -19.34 -3.28
CA ALA A 11 13.18 -19.86 -4.21
C ALA A 11 11.90 -20.14 -3.41
N ASP A 12 10.76 -19.70 -3.94
CA ASP A 12 9.42 -19.93 -3.38
C ASP A 12 9.06 -19.22 -2.06
N CYS A 13 9.91 -18.35 -1.52
CA CYS A 13 9.58 -17.58 -0.30
C CYS A 13 8.38 -16.61 -0.47
N GLY A 14 7.93 -16.39 -1.71
CA GLY A 14 6.69 -15.67 -2.00
C GLY A 14 5.42 -16.50 -1.76
N PHE A 15 5.53 -17.82 -1.64
CA PHE A 15 4.41 -18.75 -1.42
C PHE A 15 4.43 -19.35 -0.01
N GLU A 16 5.63 -19.57 0.55
CA GLU A 16 5.80 -20.11 1.89
C GLU A 16 6.73 -19.19 2.69
N TYR A 17 6.17 -18.56 3.71
CA TYR A 17 6.93 -17.66 4.59
C TYR A 17 7.76 -18.47 5.58
N ASP A 18 9.06 -18.23 5.62
CA ASP A 18 10.00 -18.83 6.57
C ASP A 18 10.42 -17.79 7.63
N PRO A 19 9.97 -17.90 8.89
CA PRO A 19 10.28 -16.94 9.93
C PRO A 19 11.77 -16.88 10.33
N ASP A 20 12.58 -17.89 9.99
CA ASP A 20 14.01 -17.91 10.30
C ASP A 20 14.84 -17.07 9.30
N ILE A 21 14.22 -16.63 8.21
CA ILE A 21 14.86 -15.76 7.22
C ILE A 21 14.63 -14.30 7.60
N ASP A 22 15.73 -13.58 7.83
CA ASP A 22 15.71 -12.12 7.90
C ASP A 22 15.53 -11.55 6.47
N TYR A 23 14.28 -11.24 6.12
CA TYR A 23 13.92 -10.61 4.85
C TYR A 23 14.17 -9.10 4.85
N GLU A 24 14.13 -8.45 6.02
CA GLU A 24 14.21 -6.99 6.14
C GLU A 24 15.62 -6.49 5.82
N SER A 25 16.65 -7.21 6.27
CA SER A 25 18.05 -6.84 5.99
C SER A 25 18.55 -7.27 4.61
N ASP A 26 17.75 -7.98 3.82
CA ASP A 26 18.18 -8.52 2.53
C ASP A 26 18.12 -7.47 1.42
N LYS A 27 19.31 -7.02 1.01
CA LYS A 27 19.51 -6.08 -0.11
C LYS A 27 19.08 -6.62 -1.48
N THR A 28 18.79 -7.91 -1.60
CA THR A 28 18.22 -8.49 -2.84
C THR A 28 16.72 -8.27 -2.96
N VAL A 29 16.02 -7.97 -1.86
CA VAL A 29 14.60 -7.63 -1.84
C VAL A 29 14.46 -6.11 -1.94
N ASP A 30 14.75 -5.58 -3.12
CA ASP A 30 14.58 -4.15 -3.42
C ASP A 30 13.59 -3.95 -4.57
N ILE A 31 12.42 -3.38 -4.25
CA ILE A 31 11.38 -3.02 -5.23
C ILE A 31 11.68 -1.63 -5.85
N GLY A 32 12.58 -0.87 -5.24
CA GLY A 32 12.93 0.49 -5.61
C GLY A 32 11.89 1.53 -5.19
N PHE A 33 12.10 2.76 -5.65
CA PHE A 33 11.21 3.90 -5.36
C PHE A 33 9.94 3.87 -6.21
N MET A 34 8.85 4.36 -5.62
CA MET A 34 7.60 4.63 -6.31
C MET A 34 7.67 6.03 -6.95
N ASP A 35 8.49 6.17 -7.99
CA ASP A 35 8.84 7.44 -8.64
C ASP A 35 8.15 7.66 -10.00
N VAL A 36 7.52 6.63 -10.56
CA VAL A 36 6.87 6.73 -11.86
C VAL A 36 5.46 7.27 -11.68
N VAL A 37 5.16 8.41 -12.27
CA VAL A 37 3.81 9.03 -12.20
C VAL A 37 2.99 8.62 -13.41
N CYS A 38 1.75 8.20 -13.20
CA CYS A 38 0.80 7.92 -14.27
C CYS A 38 0.31 9.23 -14.91
N GLU A 39 0.38 9.33 -16.23
CA GLU A 39 -0.06 10.52 -16.97
C GLU A 39 -1.57 10.79 -16.84
N TYR A 40 -2.37 9.74 -16.69
CA TYR A 40 -3.84 9.85 -16.67
C TYR A 40 -4.40 10.19 -15.29
N CYS A 41 -3.94 9.50 -14.24
CA CYS A 41 -4.51 9.60 -12.90
C CYS A 41 -3.56 10.17 -11.84
N GLN A 42 -2.32 10.52 -12.22
CA GLN A 42 -1.28 11.04 -11.32
C GLN A 42 -0.89 10.10 -10.17
N ALA A 43 -1.38 8.86 -10.18
CA ALA A 43 -0.94 7.85 -9.23
C ALA A 43 0.54 7.53 -9.43
N LYS A 44 1.26 7.35 -8.32
CA LYS A 44 2.64 6.89 -8.33
C LYS A 44 2.67 5.37 -8.43
N ARG A 45 3.60 4.82 -9.22
CA ARG A 45 3.82 3.40 -9.45
C ARG A 45 5.30 3.06 -9.37
N TRP A 46 5.61 1.79 -9.15
CA TRP A 46 6.98 1.31 -9.26
C TRP A 46 7.37 1.05 -10.72
N LYS A 47 8.66 1.10 -11.04
CA LYS A 47 9.16 0.94 -12.43
C LYS A 47 8.74 -0.38 -13.08
N CYS A 48 8.70 -1.45 -12.31
CA CYS A 48 8.36 -2.79 -12.79
C CYS A 48 6.86 -3.11 -12.77
N GLU A 49 6.02 -2.19 -12.31
CA GLU A 49 4.57 -2.41 -12.30
C GLU A 49 3.95 -2.21 -13.69
N SER A 50 2.90 -2.99 -13.94
CA SER A 50 2.13 -2.87 -15.17
C SER A 50 1.49 -1.46 -15.27
N PRO A 51 1.53 -0.81 -16.45
CA PRO A 51 0.88 0.49 -16.65
C PRO A 51 -0.63 0.48 -16.39
N GLY A 52 -1.25 -0.70 -16.42
CA GLY A 52 -2.67 -0.89 -16.19
C GLY A 52 -3.10 -0.94 -14.72
N LEU A 53 -2.16 -1.03 -13.77
CA LEU A 53 -2.50 -1.28 -12.36
C LEU A 53 -3.28 -0.13 -11.71
N CYS A 54 -3.00 1.12 -12.10
CA CYS A 54 -3.61 2.30 -11.49
C CYS A 54 -4.98 2.69 -12.10
N CYS A 55 -5.05 2.83 -13.43
CA CYS A 55 -6.24 3.32 -14.13
C CYS A 55 -6.54 2.51 -15.40
N ASN A 56 -5.96 1.31 -15.53
CA ASN A 56 -6.03 0.49 -16.73
C ASN A 56 -5.61 1.26 -18.01
N GLY A 57 -4.55 2.07 -17.89
CA GLY A 57 -4.05 2.91 -18.98
C GLY A 57 -5.01 4.04 -19.38
N GLY A 58 -5.68 4.66 -18.41
CA GLY A 58 -6.61 5.78 -18.64
C GLY A 58 -8.04 5.35 -18.99
N LYS A 59 -8.34 4.05 -19.01
CA LYS A 59 -9.70 3.54 -19.23
C LYS A 59 -10.61 3.73 -18.03
N VAL A 60 -10.03 3.79 -16.82
CA VAL A 60 -10.76 4.04 -15.58
C VAL A 60 -10.56 5.51 -15.21
N LEU A 61 -11.66 6.27 -15.20
CA LEU A 61 -11.67 7.60 -14.63
C LEU A 61 -11.85 7.47 -13.11
N LEU A 62 -10.79 7.73 -12.36
CA LEU A 62 -10.89 7.87 -10.91
C LEU A 62 -11.52 9.24 -10.63
N THR A 63 -12.80 9.26 -10.27
CA THR A 63 -13.43 10.46 -9.74
C THR A 63 -12.65 10.93 -8.51
N SER A 64 -12.47 12.25 -8.39
CA SER A 64 -12.01 12.84 -7.14
C SER A 64 -12.86 12.29 -6.00
N SER A 65 -12.20 11.86 -4.91
CA SER A 65 -12.92 11.49 -3.70
C SER A 65 -13.88 12.63 -3.36
N PRO A 66 -15.14 12.35 -3.02
CA PRO A 66 -16.00 13.36 -2.43
C PRO A 66 -15.28 13.93 -1.21
N GLU A 67 -15.46 15.23 -0.97
CA GLU A 67 -14.96 15.86 0.24
C GLU A 67 -15.51 15.11 1.45
N LEU A 68 -14.62 14.78 2.38
CA LEU A 68 -15.04 14.13 3.61
C LEU A 68 -15.95 15.10 4.38
N PRO A 69 -17.04 14.63 4.99
CA PRO A 69 -17.80 15.43 5.94
C PRO A 69 -16.86 16.04 7.01
N ASP A 70 -17.08 17.30 7.37
CA ASP A 70 -16.19 18.09 8.25
C ASP A 70 -15.77 17.34 9.53
N LEU A 71 -16.70 16.61 10.14
CA LEU A 71 -16.41 15.81 11.33
C LEU A 71 -15.38 14.71 11.07
N LEU A 72 -15.55 13.96 9.98
CA LEU A 72 -14.61 12.90 9.60
C LEU A 72 -13.27 13.50 9.18
N HIS A 73 -13.28 14.64 8.50
CA HIS A 73 -12.06 15.35 8.16
C HIS A 73 -11.25 15.70 9.42
N GLY A 74 -11.88 16.33 10.41
CA GLY A 74 -11.19 16.69 11.65
C GLY A 74 -10.74 15.47 12.48
N LEU A 75 -11.54 14.39 12.50
CA LEU A 75 -11.18 13.15 13.17
C LEU A 75 -9.94 12.48 12.55
N VAL A 76 -9.86 12.44 11.21
CA VAL A 76 -8.73 11.81 10.48
C VAL A 76 -7.46 12.66 10.55
N HIS A 77 -7.58 13.99 10.50
CA HIS A 77 -6.42 14.90 10.46
C HIS A 77 -5.91 15.36 11.84
N GLY A 78 -6.51 14.88 12.94
CA GLY A 78 -6.06 15.26 14.29
C GLY A 78 -6.57 16.61 14.78
N GLU A 79 -7.53 17.21 14.08
CA GLU A 79 -8.06 18.54 14.38
C GLU A 79 -9.21 18.49 15.41
N HIS A 80 -9.69 17.30 15.77
CA HIS A 80 -10.79 17.09 16.70
C HIS A 80 -10.27 16.50 18.04
N PRO A 81 -10.86 16.87 19.20
CA PRO A 81 -10.43 16.33 20.50
C PRO A 81 -10.51 14.79 20.61
N GLN A 82 -11.37 14.16 19.81
CA GLN A 82 -11.53 12.71 19.77
C GLN A 82 -10.68 12.02 18.68
N SER A 83 -9.87 12.77 17.92
CA SER A 83 -9.08 12.20 16.82
C SER A 83 -8.16 11.09 17.28
N GLU A 84 -7.50 11.23 18.44
CA GLU A 84 -6.62 10.18 18.96
C GLU A 84 -7.39 8.87 19.23
N HIS A 85 -8.54 8.97 19.90
CA HIS A 85 -9.40 7.81 20.16
C HIS A 85 -9.89 7.18 18.86
N PHE A 86 -10.31 8.01 17.90
CA PHE A 86 -10.80 7.58 16.60
C PHE A 86 -9.71 6.84 15.82
N LEU A 87 -8.52 7.42 15.67
CA LEU A 87 -7.40 6.82 14.94
C LEU A 87 -6.93 5.51 15.59
N ASN A 88 -6.85 5.46 16.92
CA ASN A 88 -6.51 4.25 17.65
C ASN A 88 -7.53 3.11 17.48
N ASN A 89 -8.79 3.44 17.17
CA ASN A 89 -9.88 2.48 17.01
C ASN A 89 -10.45 2.43 15.59
N ILE A 90 -9.80 3.05 14.60
CA ILE A 90 -10.36 3.25 13.25
C ILE A 90 -10.76 1.94 12.58
N ARG A 91 -10.01 0.86 12.81
CA ARG A 91 -10.35 -0.47 12.31
C ARG A 91 -11.68 -0.98 12.86
N LYS A 92 -11.95 -0.78 14.16
CA LYS A 92 -13.21 -1.21 14.79
C LYS A 92 -14.38 -0.43 14.24
N TYR A 93 -14.22 0.89 14.05
CA TYR A 93 -15.22 1.72 13.40
C TYR A 93 -15.49 1.23 11.98
N ASN A 94 -14.45 1.05 11.16
CA ASN A 94 -14.61 0.57 9.78
C ASN A 94 -15.27 -0.82 9.70
N SER A 95 -14.95 -1.73 10.63
CA SER A 95 -15.61 -3.05 10.72
C SER A 95 -17.08 -2.94 11.11
N ALA A 96 -17.43 -2.02 12.02
CA ALA A 96 -18.83 -1.81 12.41
C ALA A 96 -19.68 -1.22 11.28
N PHE A 97 -19.08 -0.36 10.45
CA PHE A 97 -19.73 0.29 9.30
C PHE A 97 -19.52 -0.46 7.97
N GLN A 98 -19.04 -1.70 8.01
CA GLN A 98 -18.73 -2.48 6.80
C GLN A 98 -19.97 -2.79 5.93
N MET A 99 -21.17 -2.72 6.50
CA MET A 99 -22.44 -2.99 5.82
C MET A 99 -23.18 -1.72 5.38
N THR A 100 -22.60 -0.54 5.58
CA THR A 100 -23.13 0.73 5.08
C THR A 100 -22.49 1.05 3.73
N ILE A 101 -23.01 0.42 2.68
CA ILE A 101 -22.94 0.86 1.28
C ILE A 101 -24.34 1.25 0.85
#